data_AF-A0A259N5E0-F1
#
_entry.id   AF-A0A259N5E0-F1
#
_cell.length_a   1.000
_cell.length_b   1.000
_cell.length_c   1.000
_cell.angle_alpha   90.00
_cell.angle_beta   90.00
_cell.angle_gamma   90.00
#
_symmetry.space_group_name_H-M   'P 1'
#
loop_
_entity.id
_entity.type
_entity.pdbx_description
1 polymer ?
#
loop_
_entity_poly.entity_id
_entity_poly.type
_entity_poly.pdbx_seq_one_letter_code
_entity_poly.pdbx_strand_id
1 'polypeptide(L)'
;MNPNFLDFEQPIADLQAKIEELRLVGNDNALNIGDEIARLQDKSSALTESIFGNLTSWQIAQLARHPRRPYTLDYIQHIFTEFDELHGDRHFSDDAAIV
;
A
#
# COMPACT_ATOMS: atom_id res chain seq x y z
N MET A 1 -4.36 -6.51 14.47
CA MET A 1 -4.63 -6.03 13.10
C MET A 1 -3.30 -5.91 12.38
N ASN A 2 -3.16 -6.50 11.20
CA ASN A 2 -1.99 -6.30 10.35
C ASN A 2 -2.06 -4.84 9.83
N PRO A 3 -1.11 -3.95 10.16
CA PRO A 3 -1.20 -2.52 9.82
C PRO A 3 -1.09 -2.22 8.32
N ASN A 4 -0.93 -3.27 7.49
CA ASN A 4 -0.71 -3.16 6.05
C ASN A 4 -1.99 -3.28 5.20
N PHE A 5 -3.09 -3.81 5.75
CA PHE A 5 -4.31 -4.06 4.97
C PHE A 5 -5.57 -3.67 5.73
N LEU A 6 -6.52 -3.07 5.02
CA LEU A 6 -7.87 -2.79 5.52
C LEU A 6 -8.76 -4.04 5.43
N ASP A 7 -9.92 -4.00 6.10
CA ASP A 7 -10.85 -5.14 6.16
C ASP A 7 -11.34 -5.56 4.77
N PHE A 8 -11.57 -4.59 3.88
CA PHE A 8 -12.02 -4.85 2.51
C PHE A 8 -10.88 -5.27 1.57
N GLU A 9 -9.62 -5.17 2.02
CA GLU A 9 -8.43 -5.58 1.26
C GLU A 9 -7.98 -7.00 1.61
N GLN A 10 -8.58 -7.65 2.63
CA GLN A 10 -8.24 -9.02 3.04
C GLN A 10 -8.24 -10.02 1.86
N PRO A 11 -9.21 -9.99 0.93
CA PRO A 11 -9.20 -10.91 -0.22
C PRO A 11 -7.97 -10.75 -1.12
N ILE A 12 -7.40 -9.54 -1.19
CA ILE A 12 -6.16 -9.26 -1.95
C ILE A 12 -4.96 -9.77 -1.15
N ALA A 13 -4.93 -9.55 0.16
CA ALA A 13 -3.87 -10.02 1.05
C ALA A 13 -3.74 -11.55 1.03
N ASP A 14 -4.86 -12.27 1.05
CA ASP A 14 -4.88 -13.74 0.99
C ASP A 14 -4.30 -14.26 -0.33
N LEU A 15 -4.63 -13.61 -1.46
CA LEU A 15 -4.06 -13.96 -2.77
C LEU A 15 -2.57 -13.67 -2.83
N GLN A 16 -2.12 -12.54 -2.29
CA GLN A 16 -0.70 -12.19 -2.24
C GLN A 16 0.10 -13.18 -1.37
N ALA A 17 -0.45 -13.55 -0.20
CA ALA A 17 0.17 -14.56 0.67
C ALA A 17 0.32 -15.90 -0.07
N LYS A 18 -0.73 -16.34 -0.78
CA LYS A 18 -0.69 -17.57 -1.57
C LYS A 18 0.32 -17.53 -2.72
N ILE A 19 0.47 -16.38 -3.39
CA ILE A 19 1.48 -16.19 -4.44
C ILE A 19 2.89 -16.30 -3.85
N GLU A 20 3.14 -15.68 -2.70
CA GLU A 20 4.44 -15.74 -2.03
C GLU A 20 4.76 -17.16 -1.52
N GLU A 21 3.78 -17.88 -0.96
CA GLU A 21 3.96 -19.29 -0.59
C GLU A 21 4.35 -20.15 -1.80
N LEU A 22 3.66 -19.99 -2.93
CA LEU A 22 3.97 -20.73 -4.17
C LEU A 22 5.36 -20.38 -4.73
N ARG A 23 5.80 -19.12 -4.60
CA ARG A 23 7.15 -18.71 -4.98
C ARG A 23 8.22 -19.39 -4.12
N LEU A 24 7.98 -19.55 -2.82
CA LEU A 24 8.92 -20.22 -1.91
C LEU A 24 9.01 -21.73 -2.15
N VAL A 25 7.91 -22.38 -2.54
CA VAL A 25 7.84 -23.83 -2.83
C VAL A 25 8.35 -24.18 -4.23
N GLY A 26 8.39 -23.21 -5.16
CA GLY A 26 8.66 -23.40 -6.58
C GLY A 26 10.05 -23.90 -7.00
N ASN A 27 10.96 -24.17 -6.07
CA ASN A 27 12.35 -24.51 -6.39
C ASN A 27 12.52 -25.91 -7.04
N ASP A 28 11.54 -26.82 -6.90
CA ASP A 28 11.65 -28.22 -7.35
C ASP A 28 10.79 -28.58 -8.60
N ASN A 29 9.82 -27.74 -9.02
CA ASN A 29 8.85 -28.06 -10.09
C ASN A 29 8.53 -26.84 -10.99
N ALA A 30 9.58 -26.19 -11.48
CA ALA A 30 9.58 -24.84 -12.05
C ALA A 30 8.57 -24.56 -13.19
N LEU A 31 8.21 -25.54 -14.02
CA LEU A 31 7.40 -25.30 -15.23
C LEU A 31 5.90 -25.14 -14.96
N ASN A 32 5.32 -25.86 -13.99
CA ASN A 32 3.86 -25.80 -13.73
C ASN A 32 3.50 -24.68 -12.74
N ILE A 33 4.43 -24.36 -11.83
CA ILE A 33 4.22 -23.38 -10.77
C ILE A 33 4.27 -21.95 -11.32
N GLY A 34 5.10 -21.69 -12.35
CA GLY A 34 5.18 -20.38 -12.99
C GLY A 34 3.85 -19.93 -13.62
N ASP A 35 3.19 -20.82 -14.37
CA ASP A 35 1.89 -20.54 -15.01
C ASP A 35 0.78 -20.30 -13.97
N GLU A 36 0.82 -21.03 -12.85
CA GLU A 36 -0.16 -20.84 -11.78
C GLU A 36 0.07 -19.55 -10.99
N ILE A 37 1.33 -19.17 -10.75
CA ILE A 37 1.68 -17.86 -10.18
C ILE A 37 1.16 -16.74 -11.09
N ALA A 38 1.40 -16.81 -12.40
CA ALA A 38 0.95 -15.79 -13.34
C ALA A 38 -0.59 -15.64 -13.30
N ARG A 39 -1.33 -16.76 -13.31
CA ARG A 39 -2.79 -16.75 -13.19
C ARG A 39 -3.28 -16.12 -11.87
N LEU A 40 -2.62 -16.41 -10.75
CA LEU A 40 -2.97 -15.84 -9.46
C LEU A 40 -2.65 -14.34 -9.38
N GLN A 41 -1.56 -13.90 -10.01
CA GLN A 41 -1.21 -12.48 -10.13
C GLN A 41 -2.27 -11.73 -10.94
N ASP A 42 -2.65 -12.24 -12.12
CA ASP A 42 -3.71 -11.62 -12.94
C ASP A 42 -5.03 -11.52 -12.17
N LYS A 43 -5.39 -12.58 -11.44
CA LYS A 43 -6.58 -12.59 -10.58
C LYS A 43 -6.49 -11.56 -9.44
N SER A 44 -5.31 -11.43 -8.82
CA SER A 44 -5.06 -10.43 -7.77
C SER A 44 -5.20 -9.00 -8.32
N SER A 45 -4.63 -8.73 -9.50
CA SER A 45 -4.76 -7.43 -10.17
C SER A 45 -6.20 -7.10 -10.52
N ALA A 46 -6.94 -8.03 -11.14
CA ALA A 46 -8.34 -7.84 -11.49
C ALA A 46 -9.24 -7.62 -10.26
N LEU A 47 -9.00 -8.36 -9.18
CA LEU A 47 -9.72 -8.18 -7.92
C LEU A 47 -9.42 -6.82 -7.28
N THR A 48 -8.15 -6.40 -7.31
CA THR A 48 -7.73 -5.08 -6.83
C THR A 48 -8.48 -3.98 -7.58
N GLU A 49 -8.47 -4.02 -8.91
CA GLU A 49 -9.20 -3.03 -9.73
C GLU A 49 -10.71 -3.03 -9.43
N SER A 50 -11.31 -4.21 -9.29
CA SER A 50 -12.74 -4.31 -8.96
C SER A 50 -13.11 -3.73 -7.60
N ILE A 51 -12.26 -3.92 -6.58
CA ILE A 51 -12.49 -3.42 -5.21
C ILE A 51 -12.30 -1.91 -5.18
N PHE A 52 -11.15 -1.42 -5.67
CA PHE A 52 -10.83 0.00 -5.64
C PHE A 52 -11.68 0.82 -6.61
N GLY A 53 -12.23 0.21 -7.66
CA GLY A 53 -13.18 0.85 -8.58
C GLY A 53 -14.59 1.06 -7.99
N ASN A 54 -14.97 0.32 -6.94
CA ASN A 54 -16.31 0.36 -6.36
C ASN A 54 -16.30 0.60 -4.84
N LEU A 55 -15.43 1.49 -4.37
CA LEU A 55 -15.34 1.81 -2.94
C LEU A 55 -16.59 2.55 -2.46
N THR A 56 -17.09 2.14 -1.30
CA THR A 56 -18.11 2.89 -0.55
C THR A 56 -17.51 4.13 0.11
N SER A 57 -18.34 5.12 0.43
CA SER A 57 -17.90 6.35 1.09
C SER A 57 -17.14 6.11 2.41
N TRP A 58 -17.51 5.07 3.15
CA TRP A 58 -16.83 4.69 4.39
C TRP A 58 -15.44 4.09 4.12
N GLN A 59 -15.32 3.21 3.12
CA GLN A 59 -14.03 2.62 2.73
C GLN A 59 -13.06 3.69 2.23
N ILE A 60 -13.54 4.72 1.51
CA ILE A 60 -12.73 5.87 1.12
C ILE A 60 -12.19 6.61 2.36
N ALA A 61 -13.03 6.84 3.37
CA ALA A 61 -12.60 7.47 4.62
C ALA A 61 -11.58 6.62 5.39
N GLN A 62 -11.72 5.29 5.36
CA GLN A 62 -10.73 4.37 5.94
C GLN A 62 -9.40 4.44 5.18
N LEU A 63 -9.43 4.45 3.84
CA LEU A 63 -8.24 4.57 2.99
C LEU A 63 -7.53 5.92 3.18
N ALA A 64 -8.29 7.00 3.39
CA ALA A 64 -7.75 8.31 3.73
C ALA A 64 -6.99 8.32 5.06
N ARG A 65 -7.28 7.37 5.95
CA ARG A 65 -6.66 7.20 7.27
C ARG A 65 -5.76 5.96 7.34
N HIS A 66 -5.36 5.43 6.18
CA HIS A 66 -4.52 4.24 6.13
C HIS A 66 -3.19 4.48 6.88
N PRO A 67 -2.73 3.56 7.74
CA PRO A 67 -1.49 3.73 8.50
C PRO A 67 -0.23 3.97 7.65
N ARG A 68 -0.25 3.50 6.41
CA ARG A 68 0.83 3.68 5.42
C ARG A 68 0.53 4.74 4.36
N ARG A 69 -0.44 5.61 4.59
CA ARG A 69 -0.71 6.71 3.66
C ARG A 69 0.50 7.64 3.66
N PRO A 70 1.09 7.98 2.49
CA PRO A 70 2.21 8.91 2.43
C PRO A 70 1.84 10.28 3.00
N TYR A 71 2.76 10.85 3.79
CA TYR A 71 2.65 12.15 4.41
C TYR A 71 3.34 13.24 3.59
N THR A 72 3.21 14.49 4.01
CA THR A 72 3.75 15.67 3.31
C THR A 72 5.23 15.52 2.94
N LEU A 73 6.07 15.10 3.88
CA LEU A 73 7.50 14.88 3.66
C LEU A 73 7.80 13.79 2.63
N ASP A 74 6.99 12.73 2.56
CA ASP A 74 7.17 11.68 1.57
C ASP A 74 7.00 12.27 0.16
N TYR A 75 6.01 13.14 -0.04
CA TYR A 75 5.83 13.81 -1.34
C TYR A 75 6.94 14.81 -1.63
N ILE A 76 7.38 15.59 -0.63
CA ILE A 76 8.43 16.59 -0.82
C ILE A 76 9.71 15.94 -1.37
N GLN A 77 10.11 14.80 -0.82
CA GLN A 77 11.28 14.04 -1.26
C GLN A 77 11.21 13.57 -2.72
N HIS A 78 10.01 13.36 -3.27
CA HIS A 78 9.83 12.89 -4.65
C HIS A 78 9.63 14.04 -5.65
N ILE A 79 9.21 15.22 -5.18
CA ILE A 79 8.80 16.33 -6.05
C ILE A 79 9.87 17.43 -6.12
N PHE A 80 10.56 17.70 -5.01
CA PHE A 80 11.51 18.81 -4.90
C PHE A 80 12.94 18.29 -4.72
N THR A 81 13.90 19.09 -5.19
CA THR A 81 15.32 18.94 -4.89
C THR A 81 15.78 20.10 -4.03
N GLU A 82 16.76 19.88 -3.15
CA GLU A 82 17.34 20.93 -2.29
C GLU A 82 16.28 21.63 -1.41
N PHE A 83 15.40 20.84 -0.78
CA PHE A 83 14.39 21.35 0.16
C PHE A 83 15.03 21.71 1.50
N ASP A 84 14.90 22.98 1.89
CA ASP A 84 15.23 23.49 3.22
C ASP A 84 13.94 23.76 4.01
N GLU A 85 13.73 23.02 5.10
CA GLU A 85 12.60 23.22 6.01
C GLU A 85 12.83 24.45 6.90
N LEU A 86 11.82 25.31 7.01
CA LEU A 86 11.87 26.51 7.85
C LEU A 86 10.99 26.33 9.08
N HIS A 87 11.55 26.61 10.24
CA HIS A 87 10.93 26.32 11.53
C HIS A 87 10.49 27.57 12.30
N GLY A 88 9.43 27.42 13.09
CA GLY A 88 9.02 28.35 14.13
C GLY A 88 8.06 29.46 13.70
N ASP A 89 7.11 29.76 14.59
CA ASP A 89 6.09 30.81 14.43
C ASP A 89 6.57 32.22 14.85
N ARG A 90 7.82 32.34 15.30
CA ARG A 90 8.41 33.55 15.93
C ARG A 90 7.65 34.05 17.16
N HIS A 91 6.77 33.25 17.75
CA HIS A 91 5.93 33.64 18.87
C HIS A 91 6.13 32.72 20.08
N PHE A 92 5.93 31.41 19.91
CA PHE A 92 5.96 30.46 21.01
C PHE A 92 6.86 29.26 20.73
N SER A 93 6.51 28.45 19.73
CA SER A 93 7.22 27.21 19.43
C SER A 93 7.09 26.83 17.97
N ASP A 94 8.03 26.00 17.54
CA ASP A 94 7.87 25.20 16.33
C ASP A 94 6.89 24.04 16.59
N ASP A 95 5.92 23.84 15.70
CA ASP A 95 4.90 22.79 15.82
C ASP A 95 5.25 21.60 14.91
N ALA A 96 5.63 20.48 15.52
CA ALA A 96 6.01 19.27 14.79
C ALA A 96 4.87 18.62 13.98
N ALA A 97 3.62 19.06 14.13
CA ALA A 97 2.51 18.66 13.27
C ALA A 97 2.50 19.40 11.91
N ILE A 98 3.28 20.47 11.78
CA ILE A 98 3.44 21.28 10.57
C ILE A 98 4.88 21.14 10.08
N VAL A 99 5.00 21.02 8.75
CA VAL A 99 6.25 20.84 8.01
C VAL A 99 6.15 21.60 6.70
#